data_AF-A0A838RIT0-F1
#
_entry.id   AF-A0A838RIT0-F1
#
_cell.length_a   1.000
_cell.length_b   1.000
_cell.length_c   1.000
_cell.angle_alpha   90.00
_cell.angle_beta   90.00
_cell.angle_gamma   90.00
#
_symmetry.space_group_name_H-M   'P 1'
#
loop_
_entity.id
_entity.type
_entity.pdbx_description
1 polymer ?
#
loop_
_entity_poly.entity_id
_entity_poly.type
_entity_poly.pdbx_seq_one_letter_code
_entity_poly.pdbx_strand_id
1 'polypeptide(L)'
;MTKYRIKEVLNYGGFFGGDTVNAICEPYAGGREEDVTIDEGVFDNLKDRYKVLNGFVVELEREGERVTRARILAAPTRDQLKEVIDADTPSERAHRYRVFAYRCTAENLWVRGEPEELGGGRYRCVLCGEEFSS
;
A
#
# COMPACT_ATOMS: atom_id res chain seq x y z
N MET A 1 -11.29 6.35 1.83
CA MET A 1 -10.25 5.36 2.18
C MET A 1 -9.21 6.03 3.06
N THR A 2 -8.63 5.27 3.98
CA THR A 2 -7.66 5.76 4.97
C THR A 2 -6.36 4.99 4.82
N LYS A 3 -5.22 5.69 4.89
CA LYS A 3 -3.89 5.09 4.76
C LYS A 3 -3.38 4.63 6.12
N TYR A 4 -2.75 3.48 6.13
CA TYR A 4 -2.19 2.84 7.32
C TYR A 4 -0.79 2.33 7.05
N ARG A 5 0.10 2.47 8.02
CA ARG A 5 1.40 1.81 8.03
C ARG A 5 1.30 0.51 8.81
N ILE A 6 1.72 -0.58 8.21
CA ILE A 6 1.83 -1.88 8.89
C ILE A 6 3.02 -1.83 9.84
N LYS A 7 2.77 -1.92 11.14
CA LYS A 7 3.76 -1.91 12.21
C LYS A 7 4.22 -3.31 12.56
N GLU A 8 3.33 -4.29 12.49
CA GLU A 8 3.68 -5.68 12.73
C GLU A 8 2.69 -6.57 12.00
N VAL A 9 3.15 -7.67 11.40
CA VAL A 9 2.27 -8.71 10.88
C VAL A 9 2.22 -9.82 11.92
N LEU A 10 1.05 -9.99 12.53
CA LEU A 10 0.84 -10.91 13.64
C LEU A 10 0.72 -12.34 13.15
N ASN A 11 -0.05 -12.56 12.08
CA ASN A 11 -0.19 -13.85 11.43
C ASN A 11 -0.84 -13.72 10.04
N TYR A 12 -0.69 -14.78 9.26
CA TYR A 12 -1.48 -15.02 8.06
C TYR A 12 -2.50 -16.11 8.39
N GLY A 13 -3.78 -15.74 8.44
CA GLY A 13 -4.86 -16.63 8.83
C GLY A 13 -5.42 -17.46 7.68
N GLY A 14 -6.24 -18.47 8.04
CA GLY A 14 -7.03 -19.25 7.09
C GLY A 14 -7.76 -20.43 7.73
N PHE A 15 -9.05 -20.27 8.07
CA PHE A 15 -10.02 -21.37 8.14
C PHE A 15 -11.48 -20.85 8.21
N PHE A 16 -12.38 -21.51 7.47
CA PHE A 16 -13.84 -21.24 7.29
C PHE A 16 -14.30 -19.85 6.82
N GLY A 17 -13.47 -18.79 6.90
CA GLY A 17 -13.82 -17.42 6.49
C GLY A 17 -13.05 -16.84 5.30
N GLY A 18 -12.04 -17.55 4.78
CA GLY A 18 -11.11 -17.06 3.77
C GLY A 18 -9.71 -16.85 4.33
N ASP A 19 -8.78 -16.51 3.43
CA ASP A 19 -7.39 -16.22 3.75
C ASP A 19 -7.24 -14.77 4.22
N THR A 20 -6.46 -14.51 5.29
CA THR A 20 -6.38 -13.17 5.91
C THR A 20 -4.96 -12.75 6.27
N VAL A 21 -4.74 -11.44 6.37
CA VAL A 21 -3.57 -10.81 6.99
C VAL A 21 -4.04 -10.13 8.28
N ASN A 22 -3.46 -10.53 9.42
CA ASN A 22 -3.68 -9.86 10.70
C ASN A 22 -2.45 -9.03 11.04
N ALA A 23 -2.63 -7.74 11.26
CA ALA A 23 -1.52 -6.81 11.47
C ALA A 23 -1.86 -5.71 12.48
N ILE A 24 -0.84 -5.24 13.18
CA ILE A 24 -0.90 -3.96 13.90
C ILE A 24 -0.64 -2.86 12.88
N CYS A 25 -1.57 -1.92 12.78
CA CYS A 25 -1.54 -0.81 11.84
C CYS A 25 -1.59 0.53 12.56
N GLU A 26 -0.85 1.51 12.05
CA GLU A 26 -0.86 2.89 12.51
C GLU A 26 -1.45 3.79 11.43
N PRO A 27 -2.47 4.64 11.71
CA PRO A 27 -2.98 5.60 10.74
C PRO A 27 -1.87 6.53 10.24
N TYR A 28 -1.77 6.72 8.92
CA TYR A 28 -0.72 7.54 8.32
C TYR A 28 -0.83 9.03 8.68
N ALA A 29 -2.04 9.50 9.01
CA ALA A 29 -2.29 10.86 9.50
C ALA A 29 -1.89 11.05 10.99
N GLY A 30 -1.32 10.03 11.61
CA GLY A 30 -1.10 9.96 13.06
C GLY A 30 -2.35 9.43 13.78
N GLY A 31 -2.12 8.67 14.85
CA GLY A 31 -3.19 8.05 15.61
C GLY A 31 -2.68 6.94 16.52
N ARG A 32 -3.61 6.21 17.12
CA ARG A 32 -3.29 5.03 17.92
C ARG A 32 -3.14 3.82 16.99
N GLU A 33 -2.19 2.95 17.31
CA GLU A 33 -2.08 1.63 16.68
C GLU A 33 -3.34 0.79 16.93
N GLU A 34 -3.79 0.08 15.90
CA GLU A 34 -4.96 -0.79 15.96
C GLU A 34 -4.69 -2.14 15.27
N ASP A 35 -5.33 -3.19 15.79
CA ASP A 35 -5.32 -4.51 15.18
C ASP A 35 -6.27 -4.51 13.98
N VAL A 36 -5.76 -4.86 12.80
CA VAL A 36 -6.53 -4.91 11.57
C VAL A 36 -6.44 -6.31 10.97
N THR A 37 -7.61 -6.90 10.73
CA THR A 37 -7.78 -8.12 9.94
C THR A 37 -8.20 -7.75 8.53
N ILE A 38 -7.42 -8.14 7.53
CA ILE A 38 -7.68 -7.87 6.12
C ILE A 38 -7.88 -9.19 5.39
N ASP A 39 -9.06 -9.40 4.80
CA ASP A 39 -9.32 -10.55 3.94
C ASP A 39 -8.47 -10.44 2.65
N GLU A 40 -7.79 -11.51 2.23
CA GLU A 40 -6.98 -11.50 1.01
C GLU A 40 -7.82 -11.12 -0.22
N GLY A 41 -9.07 -11.58 -0.27
CA GLY A 41 -10.01 -11.30 -1.35
C GLY A 41 -10.46 -9.83 -1.45
N VAL A 42 -10.21 -8.99 -0.43
CA VAL A 42 -10.51 -7.55 -0.51
C VAL A 42 -9.33 -6.72 -1.01
N PHE A 43 -8.15 -7.33 -1.21
CA PHE A 43 -7.03 -6.65 -1.82
C PHE A 43 -7.22 -6.50 -3.32
N ASP A 44 -6.99 -5.30 -3.85
CA ASP A 44 -7.19 -5.01 -5.27
C ASP A 44 -5.92 -5.09 -6.13
N ASN A 45 -4.76 -5.30 -5.49
CA ASN A 45 -3.46 -5.35 -6.16
C ASN A 45 -2.45 -6.30 -5.49
N LEU A 46 -2.91 -7.24 -4.66
CA LEU A 46 -2.06 -8.17 -3.94
C LEU A 46 -1.84 -9.47 -4.74
N LYS A 47 -0.59 -9.92 -4.86
CA LYS A 47 -0.24 -11.23 -5.44
C LYS A 47 -0.40 -12.37 -4.45
N ASP A 48 0.11 -12.16 -3.24
CA ASP A 48 0.26 -13.18 -2.21
C ASP A 48 0.30 -12.50 -0.84
N ARG A 49 -0.65 -12.84 0.03
CA ARG A 49 -0.70 -12.33 1.40
C ARG A 49 0.59 -12.53 2.19
N TYR A 50 1.33 -13.62 1.97
CA TYR A 50 2.57 -13.91 2.70
C TYR A 50 3.70 -12.93 2.39
N LYS A 51 3.51 -12.06 1.39
CA LYS A 51 4.44 -11.00 0.98
C LYS A 51 4.12 -9.63 1.59
N VAL A 52 3.02 -9.51 2.35
CA VAL A 52 2.70 -8.30 3.10
C VAL A 52 3.59 -8.24 4.33
N LEU A 53 4.44 -7.23 4.46
CA LEU A 53 5.43 -7.15 5.53
C LEU A 53 5.31 -5.86 6.37
N ASN A 54 6.00 -5.84 7.50
CA ASN A 54 6.24 -4.62 8.28
C ASN A 54 6.75 -3.49 7.38
N GLY A 55 6.28 -2.28 7.68
CA GLY A 55 6.68 -1.04 7.02
C GLY A 55 5.94 -0.77 5.72
N PHE A 56 5.08 -1.68 5.26
CA PHE A 56 4.23 -1.45 4.10
C PHE A 56 3.18 -0.40 4.43
N VAL A 57 2.72 0.29 3.40
CA VAL A 57 1.60 1.23 3.50
C VAL A 57 0.44 0.67 2.71
N VAL A 58 -0.68 0.52 3.39
CA VAL A 58 -1.92 0.01 2.84
C VAL A 58 -2.99 1.09 2.94
N GLU A 59 -3.78 1.23 1.90
CA GLU A 59 -4.99 2.03 1.90
C GLU A 59 -6.18 1.10 2.15
N LEU A 60 -7.00 1.45 3.16
CA LEU A 60 -8.13 0.65 3.61
C LEU A 60 -9.44 1.42 3.43
N GLU A 61 -10.46 0.70 3.00
CA GLU A 61 -11.87 1.08 3.11
C GLU A 61 -12.52 0.20 4.17
N ARG A 62 -13.30 0.80 5.07
CA ARG A 62 -13.92 0.09 6.19
C ARG A 62 -15.41 0.39 6.25
N GLU A 63 -16.19 -0.62 6.61
CA GLU A 63 -17.58 -0.51 7.04
C GLU A 63 -17.67 -0.97 8.51
N GLY A 64 -17.68 0.00 9.43
CA GLY A 64 -17.44 -0.28 10.84
C GLY A 64 -16.04 -0.84 11.05
N GLU A 65 -15.95 -2.02 11.69
CA GLU A 65 -14.66 -2.67 11.94
C GLU A 65 -14.14 -3.48 10.74
N ARG A 66 -15.03 -3.83 9.78
CA ARG A 66 -14.69 -4.72 8.67
C ARG A 66 -14.00 -3.95 7.55
N VAL A 67 -12.87 -4.47 7.06
CA VAL A 67 -12.24 -3.98 5.84
C VAL A 67 -13.00 -4.50 4.62
N THR A 68 -13.48 -3.60 3.78
CA THR A 68 -14.23 -3.90 2.55
C THR A 68 -13.36 -3.80 1.30
N ARG A 69 -12.25 -3.04 1.37
CA ARG A 69 -11.24 -2.96 0.32
C ARG A 69 -9.88 -2.61 0.88
N ALA A 70 -8.82 -3.20 0.31
CA ALA A 70 -7.44 -2.93 0.65
C ALA A 70 -6.58 -2.75 -0.61
N ARG A 71 -5.59 -1.85 -0.54
CA ARG A 71 -4.63 -1.63 -1.63
C ARG A 71 -3.23 -1.34 -1.07
N ILE A 72 -2.22 -2.07 -1.52
CA ILE A 72 -0.83 -1.77 -1.16
C ILE A 72 -0.35 -0.55 -1.96
N LEU A 73 0.06 0.51 -1.25
CA LEU A 73 0.52 1.77 -1.84
C LEU A 73 2.04 1.90 -1.84
N ALA A 74 2.71 1.42 -0.80
CA ALA A 74 4.16 1.60 -0.66
C ALA A 74 4.81 0.47 0.16
N ALA A 75 6.12 0.31 -0.02
CA ALA A 75 6.93 -0.63 0.75
C ALA A 75 8.31 -0.03 1.08
N PRO A 76 9.03 -0.55 2.08
CA PRO A 76 10.38 -0.09 2.42
C PRO A 76 11.38 -0.24 1.27
N THR A 77 11.28 -1.31 0.46
CA THR A 77 12.14 -1.51 -0.71
C THR A 77 11.34 -1.68 -1.99
N ARG A 78 11.98 -1.33 -3.13
CA ARG A 78 11.38 -1.51 -4.45
C ARG A 78 11.08 -2.97 -4.76
N ASP A 79 11.95 -3.87 -4.32
CA ASP A 79 11.81 -5.30 -4.60
C ASP A 79 10.66 -5.90 -3.80
N GLN A 80 10.51 -5.53 -2.52
CA GLN A 80 9.32 -5.87 -1.74
C GLN A 80 8.03 -5.40 -2.42
N LEU A 81 8.02 -4.17 -2.93
CA LEU A 81 6.86 -3.62 -3.65
C LEU A 81 6.53 -4.43 -4.92
N LYS A 82 7.54 -4.89 -5.66
CA LYS A 82 7.35 -5.72 -6.86
C LYS A 82 6.88 -7.13 -6.54
N GLU A 83 7.36 -7.70 -5.44
CA GLU A 83 6.98 -9.04 -4.99
C GLU A 83 5.54 -9.08 -4.52
N VAL A 84 5.06 -8.04 -3.83
CA VAL A 84 3.70 -8.00 -3.27
C VAL A 84 2.64 -7.54 -4.28
N ILE A 85 2.97 -6.60 -5.16
CA ILE A 85 1.98 -6.00 -6.07
C ILE A 85 1.80 -6.81 -7.34
N ASP A 86 0.54 -7.09 -7.68
CA ASP A 86 0.15 -7.57 -9.01
C ASP A 86 0.17 -6.42 -10.00
N ALA A 87 1.17 -6.44 -10.89
CA ALA A 87 1.39 -5.38 -11.88
C ALA A 87 0.40 -5.45 -13.06
N ASP A 88 -0.41 -6.50 -13.16
CA ASP A 88 -1.23 -6.82 -14.32
C ASP A 88 -2.75 -6.61 -14.11
N THR A 89 -3.15 -5.67 -13.25
CA THR A 89 -4.58 -5.31 -13.18
C THR A 89 -5.07 -4.82 -14.55
N PRO A 90 -6.21 -5.32 -15.08
CA PRO A 90 -6.64 -5.05 -16.46
C PRO A 90 -6.76 -3.56 -16.83
N SER A 91 -7.05 -2.70 -15.84
CA SER A 91 -7.11 -1.24 -16.01
C SER A 91 -5.74 -0.61 -16.30
N GLU A 92 -4.63 -1.28 -15.97
CA GLU A 92 -3.27 -0.78 -16.15
C GLU A 92 -2.62 -1.24 -17.47
N ARG A 93 -3.15 -2.28 -18.11
CA ARG A 93 -2.63 -2.84 -19.38
C ARG A 93 -2.83 -1.94 -20.60
N ALA A 94 -3.64 -0.89 -20.49
CA ALA A 94 -4.03 -0.05 -21.63
C ALA A 94 -2.96 0.99 -22.05
N HIS A 95 -1.91 1.24 -21.26
CA HIS A 95 -0.97 2.34 -21.51
C HIS A 95 0.50 1.91 -21.50
N ARG A 96 1.20 2.26 -22.60
CA ARG A 96 2.65 2.06 -22.81
C ARG A 96 3.46 2.85 -21.78
N TYR A 97 4.50 2.20 -21.23
CA TYR A 97 5.57 2.74 -20.37
C TYR A 97 5.10 3.68 -19.24
N ARG A 98 4.66 3.12 -18.12
CA ARG A 98 4.44 3.86 -16.87
C ARG A 98 5.55 3.61 -15.87
N VAL A 99 5.86 4.62 -15.05
CA VAL A 99 6.74 4.43 -13.91
C VAL A 99 6.03 3.51 -12.91
N PHE A 100 6.64 2.35 -12.64
CA PHE A 100 6.07 1.39 -11.69
C PHE A 100 6.00 1.99 -10.29
N ALA A 101 7.08 2.64 -9.86
CA ALA A 101 7.21 3.22 -8.52
C ALA A 101 8.29 4.29 -8.51
N TYR A 102 8.17 5.24 -7.58
CA TYR A 102 9.18 6.24 -7.28
C TYR A 102 9.60 6.15 -5.80
N ARG A 103 10.75 6.74 -5.45
CA ARG A 103 11.23 6.79 -4.06
C ARG A 103 10.78 8.10 -3.42
N CYS A 104 10.05 8.01 -2.32
CA CYS A 104 9.76 9.12 -1.43
C CYS A 104 10.90 9.26 -0.42
N THR A 105 11.64 10.37 -0.46
CA THR A 105 12.79 10.61 0.40
C THR A 105 12.41 10.95 1.83
N ALA A 106 11.32 11.70 2.04
CA ALA A 106 10.82 12.07 3.38
C ALA A 106 10.49 10.82 4.23
N GLU A 107 9.72 9.91 3.65
CA GLU A 107 9.28 8.67 4.32
C GLU A 107 10.29 7.51 4.18
N ASN A 108 11.29 7.66 3.31
CA ASN A 108 12.19 6.59 2.87
C ASN A 108 11.45 5.32 2.40
N LEU A 109 10.41 5.52 1.59
CA LEU A 109 9.56 4.44 1.04
C LEU A 109 9.60 4.43 -0.49
N TRP A 110 9.35 3.27 -1.07
CA TRP A 110 9.02 3.11 -2.47
C TRP A 110 7.51 3.12 -2.65
N VAL A 111 6.99 4.09 -3.40
CA VAL A 111 5.56 4.33 -3.60
C VAL A 111 5.16 3.87 -5.00
N ARG A 112 4.09 3.09 -5.10
CA ARG A 112 3.54 2.61 -6.38
C ARG A 112 2.98 3.77 -7.18
N GLY A 113 3.30 3.80 -8.47
CA GLY A 113 2.82 4.78 -9.43
C GLY A 113 3.82 5.91 -9.67
N GLU A 114 3.27 7.09 -9.97
CA GLU A 114 4.00 8.30 -10.32
C GLU A 114 3.65 9.39 -9.30
N PRO A 115 4.58 10.29 -8.95
CA PRO A 115 4.24 11.44 -8.13
C PRO A 115 3.36 12.42 -8.92
N GLU A 116 2.65 13.29 -8.21
CA GLU A 116 1.84 14.35 -8.84
C GLU A 116 2.76 15.43 -9.44
N GLU A 117 2.66 15.73 -10.73
CA GLU A 117 3.44 16.79 -11.37
C GLU A 117 2.83 18.18 -11.10
N LEU A 118 3.60 19.06 -10.45
CA LEU A 118 3.18 20.43 -10.12
C LEU A 118 3.63 21.47 -11.16
N GLY A 119 4.31 21.00 -12.21
CA GLY A 119 4.90 21.84 -13.26
C GLY A 119 6.26 22.44 -12.87
N GLY A 120 7.07 22.73 -13.89
CA GLY A 120 8.40 23.32 -13.72
C GLY A 120 9.42 22.36 -13.09
N GLY A 121 9.29 21.06 -13.33
CA GLY A 121 10.18 20.03 -12.77
C GLY A 121 9.96 19.73 -11.28
N ARG A 122 8.83 20.18 -10.72
CA ARG A 122 8.42 19.91 -9.34
C ARG A 122 7.36 18.82 -9.30
N TYR A 123 7.47 17.99 -8.28
CA TYR A 123 6.60 16.85 -8.05
C TYR A 123 6.14 16.83 -6.60
N ARG A 124 4.99 16.23 -6.34
CA ARG A 124 4.45 16.00 -5.00
C ARG A 124 4.26 14.51 -4.76
N CYS A 125 4.72 14.04 -3.61
CA CYS A 125 4.50 12.67 -3.21
C CYS A 125 3.01 12.43 -2.92
N VAL A 126 2.39 11.46 -3.60
CA VAL A 126 0.97 11.11 -3.39
C VAL A 126 0.70 10.46 -2.02
N LEU A 127 1.76 10.00 -1.35
CA LEU A 127 1.66 9.39 -0.03
C LEU A 127 1.63 10.43 1.08
N CYS A 128 2.71 11.22 1.22
CA CYS A 128 2.91 12.16 2.33
C CYS A 128 2.70 13.64 1.96
N GLY A 129 2.56 13.98 0.67
CA GLY A 129 2.40 15.36 0.21
C GLY A 129 3.69 16.17 0.10
N GLU A 130 4.85 15.59 0.41
CA GLU A 130 6.14 16.28 0.29
C GLU A 130 6.43 16.65 -1.17
N GLU A 131 6.87 17.90 -1.38
CA GLU A 131 7.29 18.40 -2.70
C GLU A 131 8.78 18.15 -2.92
N PHE A 132 9.15 17.69 -4.12
CA PHE A 132 10.53 17.48 -4.52
C PHE A 132 10.74 17.90 -5.98
N SER A 133 12.00 18.12 -6.35
CA SER A 133 12.40 18.41 -7.73
C SER A 133 13.28 17.28 -8.25
N SER A 134 13.15 16.96 -9.54
CA SER A 134 13.99 15.96 -10.24
C SER A 134 15.16 16.62 -10.94
#